data_AF-A0A523A984-F1
#
_entry.id   AF-A0A523A984-F1
#
_cell.length_a   1.000
_cell.length_b   1.000
_cell.length_c   1.000
_cell.angle_alpha   90.00
_cell.angle_beta   90.00
_cell.angle_gamma   90.00
#
_symmetry.space_group_name_H-M   'P 1'
#
loop_
_entity.id
_entity.type
_entity.pdbx_description
1 polymer ?
#
loop_
_entity_poly.entity_id
_entity_poly.type
_entity_poly.pdbx_seq_one_letter_code
_entity_poly.pdbx_strand_id
1 'polypeptide(L)' 'MLTKKDFPANLPEEYRECYEELHELLNLIFFTLREVKDKKWRKRLAEMCIFVLWTQEISDNCFKSKGFYIH' A
#
# COMPACT_ATOMS: atom_id res chain seq x y z
N MET A 1 0.58 15.89 -3.52
CA MET A 1 1.35 15.73 -4.77
C MET A 1 2.82 15.66 -4.41
N LEU A 2 3.45 14.51 -4.68
CA LEU A 2 4.86 14.30 -4.41
C LEU A 2 5.71 15.12 -5.40
N THR A 3 6.89 15.51 -4.96
CA THR A 3 7.87 16.17 -5.82
C THR A 3 8.90 15.14 -6.32
N LYS A 4 9.66 15.48 -7.38
CA LYS A 4 10.69 14.59 -7.94
C LYS A 4 11.73 14.08 -6.91
N LYS A 5 11.89 14.75 -5.78
CA LYS A 5 12.82 14.36 -4.70
C LYS A 5 12.23 13.30 -3.76
N ASP A 6 10.92 13.13 -3.76
CA ASP A 6 10.20 12.21 -2.88
C ASP A 6 10.11 10.80 -3.48
N PHE A 7 10.37 10.66 -4.79
CA PHE A 7 10.46 9.37 -5.46
C PHE A 7 11.79 8.68 -5.20
N PRO A 8 11.82 7.34 -5.03
CA PRO A 8 13.05 6.57 -5.00
C PRO A 8 13.86 6.82 -6.27
N ALA A 9 15.18 7.01 -6.13
CA ALA A 9 16.08 7.31 -7.26
C ALA A 9 16.02 6.26 -8.39
N ASN A 10 15.61 5.03 -8.07
CA ASN A 10 15.58 3.89 -8.98
C ASN A 10 14.16 3.55 -9.45
N LEU A 11 13.15 4.38 -9.17
CA LEU A 11 11.77 4.10 -9.56
C LEU A 11 11.56 4.43 -11.05
N PRO A 12 11.22 3.44 -11.90
CA PRO A 12 10.87 3.71 -13.28
C PRO A 12 9.65 4.63 -13.37
N GLU A 13 9.61 5.47 -14.40
CA GLU A 13 8.59 6.52 -14.55
C GLU A 13 7.17 5.95 -14.64
N GLU A 14 7.02 4.77 -15.24
CA GLU A 14 5.76 4.01 -15.35
C GLU A 14 5.16 3.59 -14.00
N TYR A 15 5.95 3.50 -12.93
CA TYR A 15 5.45 3.15 -11.60
C TYR A 15 5.23 4.37 -10.70
N ARG A 16 5.45 5.60 -11.19
CA ARG A 16 5.31 6.80 -10.36
C ARG A 16 3.89 7.00 -9.86
N GLU A 17 2.88 6.79 -10.71
CA GLU A 17 1.48 6.93 -10.33
C GLU A 17 1.11 5.92 -9.21
N CYS A 18 1.46 4.65 -9.41
CA CYS A 18 1.28 3.60 -8.40
C CYS A 18 2.02 3.91 -7.08
N TYR A 19 3.22 4.49 -7.17
CA TYR A 19 3.95 4.94 -5.99
C TYR A 19 3.27 6.10 -5.27
N GLU A 20 2.75 7.09 -6.00
CA GLU A 20 1.99 8.20 -5.40
C GLU A 20 0.75 7.69 -4.67
N GLU A 21 -0.03 6.81 -5.28
CA GLU A 21 -1.23 6.21 -4.67
C GLU A 21 -0.88 5.43 -3.39
N LEU A 22 0.15 4.58 -3.45
CA LEU A 22 0.61 3.82 -2.29
C LEU A 22 1.10 4.76 -1.18
N HIS A 23 1.84 5.80 -1.54
CA HIS A 23 2.35 6.78 -0.58
C HIS A 23 1.22 7.55 0.10
N GLU A 24 0.18 7.95 -0.63
CA GLU A 24 -1.00 8.60 -0.07
C GLU A 24 -1.76 7.67 0.89
N LEU A 25 -1.95 6.40 0.49
CA LEU A 25 -2.58 5.39 1.34
C LEU A 25 -1.80 5.15 2.65
N LEU A 26 -0.48 5.01 2.57
CA LEU A 26 0.37 4.83 3.75
C LEU A 26 0.31 6.04 4.68
N ASN A 27 0.29 7.26 4.12
CA ASN A 27 0.11 8.48 4.93
C ASN A 27 -1.24 8.49 5.63
N LEU A 28 -2.33 8.15 4.95
CA LEU A 28 -3.65 8.09 5.56
C LEU A 28 -3.68 7.08 6.73
N ILE A 29 -3.09 5.89 6.53
CA ILE A 29 -2.96 4.87 7.57
C ILE A 29 -2.15 5.42 8.75
N PHE A 30 -1.00 6.05 8.49
CA PHE A 30 -0.15 6.61 9.51
C PHE A 30 -0.86 7.70 10.35
N PHE A 31 -1.52 8.65 9.69
CA PHE A 31 -2.29 9.70 10.37
C PHE A 31 -3.42 9.09 11.21
N THR A 32 -4.15 8.13 10.65
CA THR A 32 -5.23 7.45 11.38
C THR A 32 -4.71 6.73 12.62
N LEU A 33 -3.60 6.00 12.52
CA LEU A 33 -2.99 5.30 13.66
C LEU A 33 -2.50 6.26 14.75
N ARG A 34 -2.01 7.44 14.35
CA ARG A 34 -1.54 8.48 15.28
C ARG A 34 -2.67 9.03 16.14
N GLU A 35 -3.85 9.20 15.58
CA GLU A 35 -5.04 9.74 16.28
C GLU A 35 -5.65 8.74 17.28
N VAL A 36 -5.43 7.43 17.10
CA VAL A 36 -5.93 6.42 18.05
C VAL A 36 -5.13 6.48 19.35
N LYS A 37 -5.71 7.07 20.40
CA LYS A 37 -5.06 7.22 21.72
C LYS A 37 -4.88 5.91 22.48
N ASP A 38 -5.81 4.97 22.32
CA ASP A 38 -5.75 3.66 22.97
C ASP A 38 -4.72 2.75 22.28
N LYS A 39 -3.70 2.32 23.02
CA LYS A 39 -2.59 1.50 22.49
C LYS A 39 -3.06 0.14 21.95
N LYS A 40 -4.07 -0.48 22.57
CA LYS A 40 -4.59 -1.79 22.17
C LYS A 40 -5.36 -1.67 20.86
N TRP A 41 -6.19 -0.64 20.72
CA TRP A 41 -6.91 -0.36 19.48
C TRP A 41 -5.98 0.09 18.35
N ARG A 42 -4.96 0.90 18.66
CA ARG A 42 -3.94 1.28 17.68
C ARG A 42 -3.22 0.07 17.11
N LYS A 43 -2.82 -0.89 17.96
CA LYS A 43 -2.20 -2.14 17.53
C LYS A 43 -3.13 -2.97 16.64
N ARG A 44 -4.39 -3.15 17.06
CA ARG A 44 -5.40 -3.88 16.26
C ARG A 44 -5.65 -3.24 14.90
N LEU A 45 -5.76 -1.91 14.86
CA LEU A 45 -5.96 -1.19 13.61
C LEU A 45 -4.77 -1.36 12.67
N ALA A 46 -3.53 -1.30 13.19
CA ALA A 46 -2.33 -1.56 12.39
C ALA A 46 -2.32 -3.00 11.83
N GLU A 47 -2.68 -3.99 12.65
CA GLU A 47 -2.82 -5.39 12.21
C GLU A 47 -3.87 -5.55 11.10
N MET A 48 -5.01 -4.86 11.21
CA MET A 48 -6.06 -4.85 10.18
C MET A 48 -5.57 -4.20 8.88
N CYS A 49 -4.87 -3.08 8.94
CA CYS A 49 -4.30 -2.42 7.76
C CYS A 49 -3.29 -3.34 7.05
N ILE A 50 -2.41 -4.01 7.79
CA ILE A 50 -1.45 -4.99 7.23
C ILE A 50 -2.21 -6.13 6.55
N PHE A 51 -3.23 -6.68 7.21
CA PHE A 51 -4.03 -7.77 6.65
C PHE A 51 -4.71 -7.37 5.34
N VAL A 52 -5.33 -6.18 5.28
CA VAL A 52 -6.00 -5.69 4.06
C VAL A 52 -5.02 -5.45 2.91
N LEU A 53 -3.86 -4.85 3.20
CA LEU A 53 -2.81 -4.64 2.19
C LEU A 53 -2.30 -6.00 1.66
N TRP A 54 -2.18 -6.99 2.53
CA TRP A 54 -1.70 -8.32 2.15
C TRP A 54 -2.75 -9.14 1.38
N THR A 55 -4.04 -9.01 1.72
CA THR A 55 -5.11 -9.72 0.99
C THR A 55 -5.36 -9.14 -0.40
N GLN A 56 -5.07 -7.85 -0.64
CA GLN A 56 -5.08 -7.29 -2.00
C GLN A 56 -4.05 -7.98 -2.91
N GLU A 57 -2.84 -8.25 -2.43
CA GLU A 57 -1.84 -9.02 -3.19
C GLU A 57 -2.29 -10.47 -3.48
N ILE A 58 -3.02 -11.11 -2.57
CA ILE A 58 -3.54 -12.47 -2.74
C ILE A 58 -4.72 -12.50 -3.73
N SER A 59 -5.59 -11.50 -3.68
CA SER A 59 -6.70 -11.30 -4.62
C SER A 59 -6.19 -11.14 -6.06
N ASP A 60 -5.20 -10.29 -6.28
CA ASP A 60 -4.68 -10.00 -7.62
C ASP A 60 -3.89 -11.18 -8.20
N ASN A 61 -3.24 -11.99 -7.35
CA ASN A 61 -2.62 -13.24 -7.76
C ASN A 61 -3.63 -14.38 -7.96
N CYS A 62 -4.81 -14.34 -7.33
CA CYS A 62 -5.90 -15.28 -7.59
C CYS A 62 -6.57 -15.01 -8.96
N PHE A 63 -6.62 -13.75 -9.41
CA PHE A 63 -7.08 -13.39 -10.75
C PHE A 63 -6.04 -13.67 -11.86
N LYS A 64 -4.73 -13.63 -11.58
CA LYS A 64 -3.70 -14.09 -12.54
C LYS A 64 -3.71 -15.60 -12.78
N SER A 65 -4.30 -16.39 -11.87
CA SER A 65 -4.51 -17.83 -12.09
C SER A 65 -5.59 -18.18 -13.13
N LYS A 66 -6.24 -17.19 -13.76
CA LYS A 66 -7.19 -17.40 -14.87
C LYS A 66 -6.69 -16.90 -16.24
N GLY A 67 -5.41 -17.12 -16.52
CA GLY A 67 -4.99 -17.48 -17.88
C GLY A 67 -4.24 -16.44 -18.69
N PHE A 68 -3.01 -16.12 -18.30
CA PHE A 68 -1.99 -15.69 -19.26
C PHE A 68 -0.67 -16.40 -18.97
N TYR A 69 -0.43 -17.48 -19.72
CA TYR A 69 0.92 -18.01 -19.94
C TYR A 69 1.65 -17.01 -20.85
N ILE A 70 2.78 -16.48 -20.39
CA ILE A 70 3.73 -15.80 -21.28
C ILE A 70 4.76 -16.87 -21.67
N HIS A 71 4.91 -17.06 -22.98
CA HIS A 71 5.92 -17.88 -23.64
C HIS A 71 7.34 -17.42 -23.34
#